data_AF-A0A925UX29-F1
#
_entry.id   AF-A0A925UX29-F1
#
_cell.length_a   1.000
_cell.length_b   1.000
_cell.length_c   1.000
_cell.angle_alpha   90.00
_cell.angle_beta   90.00
_cell.angle_gamma   90.00
#
_symmetry.space_group_name_H-M   'P 1'
#
loop_
_entity.id
_entity.type
_entity.pdbx_description
1 polymer ?
#
loop_
_entity_poly.entity_id
_entity_poly.type
_entity_poly.pdbx_seq_one_letter_code
_entity_poly.pdbx_strand_id
1 'polypeptide(L)'
;MNWELLPQQLVIGVQLGAVYALIALGYTMVYGVLRFINFAHGDVYMVGAYLAYYTSMQWFDRKSTNPYLLLFMMLVIAMVGCALLGLAVERLAYRPLRSAPKIAVLITAIGVSLFIEYGGKFFFKT
;
A
#
# COMPACT_ATOMS: atom_id res chain seq x y z
N MET A 1 -20.19 -28.81 15.21
CA MET A 1 -19.83 -27.38 15.05
C MET A 1 -18.96 -27.00 16.22
N ASN A 2 -17.70 -26.63 16.00
CA ASN A 2 -16.77 -26.36 17.09
C ASN A 2 -17.00 -24.94 17.60
N TRP A 3 -17.85 -24.80 18.62
CA TRP A 3 -18.22 -23.51 19.20
C TRP A 3 -17.03 -22.77 19.83
N GLU A 4 -15.94 -23.47 20.10
CA GLU A 4 -14.67 -22.91 20.56
C GLU A 4 -13.96 -22.05 19.51
N LEU A 5 -14.29 -22.20 18.22
CA LEU A 5 -13.70 -21.42 17.13
C LEU A 5 -14.40 -20.07 16.91
N LEU A 6 -15.60 -19.86 17.47
CA LEU A 6 -16.38 -18.64 17.27
C LEU A 6 -15.59 -17.36 17.65
N PRO A 7 -14.90 -17.28 18.81
CA PRO A 7 -14.12 -16.09 19.15
C PRO A 7 -13.01 -15.80 18.14
N GLN A 8 -12.31 -16.84 17.67
CA GLN A 8 -11.25 -16.69 16.68
C GLN A 8 -11.81 -16.21 15.33
N GLN A 9 -12.94 -16.75 14.88
CA GLN A 9 -13.57 -16.33 13.63
C GLN A 9 -14.07 -14.88 13.67
N LEU A 10 -14.57 -14.43 14.83
CA LEU A 10 -14.92 -13.02 15.02
C LEU A 10 -13.71 -12.10 14.90
N VAL A 11 -12.58 -12.46 15.52
CA VAL A 11 -11.33 -11.69 15.41
C VAL A 11 -10.85 -11.62 13.96
N ILE A 12 -10.85 -12.75 13.25
CA ILE A 12 -10.47 -12.81 11.83
C ILE A 12 -11.41 -11.95 10.97
N GLY A 13 -12.73 -12.02 11.23
CA GLY A 13 -13.73 -11.24 10.54
C GLY A 13 -13.56 -9.73 10.74
N VAL A 14 -13.31 -9.30 11.97
CA VAL A 14 -13.04 -7.88 12.30
C VAL A 14 -11.72 -7.42 11.67
N GLN A 15 -10.68 -8.25 11.70
CA GLN A 15 -9.39 -7.93 11.07
C GLN A 15 -9.53 -7.71 9.56
N LEU A 16 -10.18 -8.62 8.84
CA LEU A 16 -10.44 -8.50 7.41
C LEU A 16 -11.35 -7.31 7.10
N GLY A 17 -12.41 -7.11 7.88
CA GLY A 17 -13.30 -5.96 7.75
C GLY A 17 -12.57 -4.63 7.93
N ALA A 18 -11.65 -4.54 8.90
CA ALA A 18 -10.84 -3.35 9.13
C ALA A 18 -9.91 -3.06 7.94
N VAL A 19 -9.27 -4.08 7.36
CA VAL A 19 -8.44 -3.91 6.16
C VAL A 19 -9.28 -3.38 4.99
N TYR A 20 -10.45 -3.95 4.73
CA TYR A 20 -11.34 -3.47 3.66
C TYR A 20 -11.87 -2.06 3.93
N ALA A 21 -12.20 -1.73 5.19
CA ALA A 21 -12.62 -0.38 5.57
C ALA A 21 -11.49 0.63 5.34
N LEU A 22 -10.24 0.29 5.68
CA LEU A 22 -9.08 1.15 5.45
C LEU A 22 -8.80 1.35 3.95
N ILE A 23 -8.93 0.30 3.13
CA ILE A 23 -8.79 0.41 1.67
C ILE A 23 -9.87 1.35 1.09
N ALA A 24 -11.12 1.19 1.53
CA ALA A 24 -12.23 2.06 1.09
C ALA A 24 -12.02 3.52 1.52
N LEU A 25 -11.56 3.75 2.75
CA LEU A 25 -11.23 5.09 3.25
C LEU A 25 -10.07 5.73 2.48
N GLY A 26 -9.03 4.96 2.16
CA GLY A 26 -7.91 5.44 1.32
C GLY A 26 -8.39 5.86 -0.07
N TYR A 27 -9.19 5.01 -0.72
CA TYR A 27 -9.70 5.31 -2.06
C TYR A 27 -10.61 6.54 -2.09
N THR A 28 -11.49 6.70 -1.09
CA THR A 28 -12.37 7.89 -0.99
C THR A 28 -11.58 9.17 -0.70
N MET A 29 -10.53 9.11 0.12
CA MET A 29 -9.66 10.27 0.38
C MET A 29 -8.93 10.72 -0.90
N VAL A 30 -8.27 9.79 -1.59
CA VAL A 30 -7.49 10.08 -2.81
C VAL A 30 -8.40 10.63 -3.90
N TYR A 31 -9.54 9.98 -4.15
CA TYR A 31 -10.52 10.48 -5.12
C TYR A 31 -11.14 11.82 -4.69
N GLY A 32 -11.36 12.03 -3.39
CA GLY A 32 -11.89 13.29 -2.86
C GLY A 32 -10.99 14.50 -3.16
N VAL A 33 -9.66 14.31 -3.08
CA VAL A 33 -8.68 15.36 -3.39
C VAL A 33 -8.46 15.50 -4.90
N LEU A 34 -8.24 14.39 -5.60
CA LEU A 34 -7.77 14.40 -7.00
C LEU A 34 -8.92 14.44 -8.02
N ARG A 35 -10.12 13.97 -7.67
CA ARG A 35 -11.31 13.87 -8.53
C ARG A 35 -11.08 13.13 -9.87
N PHE A 36 -10.07 12.25 -9.92
CA PHE A 36 -9.79 11.34 -11.02
C PHE A 36 -9.51 9.93 -10.49
N ILE A 37 -9.68 8.92 -11.35
CA ILE A 37 -9.45 7.51 -11.01
C ILE A 37 -7.94 7.27 -10.92
N ASN A 38 -7.44 6.91 -9.73
CA ASN A 38 -6.04 6.58 -9.50
C ASN A 38 -5.85 5.06 -9.47
N PHE A 39 -5.40 4.48 -10.58
CA PHE A 39 -5.11 3.03 -10.68
C PHE A 39 -3.92 2.61 -9.83
N ALA A 40 -2.94 3.50 -9.62
CA ALA A 40 -1.71 3.21 -8.89
C ALA A 40 -1.92 3.00 -7.38
N HIS A 41 -3.13 3.23 -6.84
CA HIS A 41 -3.40 3.04 -5.42
C HIS A 41 -3.17 1.57 -4.97
N GLY A 42 -3.53 0.60 -5.82
CA GLY A 42 -3.27 -0.82 -5.54
C GLY A 42 -1.78 -1.14 -5.51
N ASP A 43 -1.01 -0.53 -6.41
CA ASP A 43 0.44 -0.76 -6.51
C ASP A 43 1.21 -0.12 -5.36
N VAL A 44 0.75 1.04 -4.87
CA VAL A 44 1.30 1.66 -3.65
C VAL A 44 1.08 0.74 -2.44
N TYR A 45 -0.11 0.12 -2.35
CA TYR A 45 -0.40 -0.86 -1.29
C TYR A 45 0.51 -2.10 -1.38
N MET A 46 0.72 -2.61 -2.60
CA MET A 46 1.67 -3.70 -2.88
C MET A 46 3.07 -3.34 -2.37
N VAL A 47 3.61 -2.17 -2.74
CA VAL A 47 4.94 -1.74 -2.30
C VAL A 47 5.03 -1.64 -0.77
N GLY A 48 4.01 -1.08 -0.12
CA GLY A 48 3.96 -1.01 1.35
C GLY A 48 3.99 -2.39 2.01
N ALA A 49 3.23 -3.35 1.48
CA ALA A 49 3.21 -4.73 1.96
C ALA A 49 4.58 -5.41 1.80
N TYR A 50 5.23 -5.23 0.64
CA TYR A 50 6.58 -5.76 0.43
C TYR A 50 7.61 -5.11 1.35
N LEU A 51 7.58 -3.79 1.54
CA LEU A 51 8.49 -3.11 2.47
C LEU A 51 8.36 -3.65 3.89
N ALA A 52 7.12 -3.87 4.37
CA ALA A 52 6.87 -4.51 5.65
C ALA A 52 7.42 -5.95 5.68
N TYR A 53 7.21 -6.74 4.62
CA TYR A 53 7.72 -8.11 4.49
C TYR A 53 9.26 -8.20 4.49
N TYR A 54 9.97 -7.35 3.76
CA TYR A 54 11.43 -7.34 3.80
C TYR A 54 11.97 -6.85 5.15
N THR A 55 11.27 -5.90 5.78
CA THR A 55 11.61 -5.45 7.13
C THR A 55 11.48 -6.60 8.12
N SER A 56 10.42 -7.40 8.04
CA SER A 56 10.29 -8.59 8.89
C SER A 56 11.38 -9.60 8.58
N MET A 57 11.61 -9.99 7.33
CA MET A 57 12.67 -10.95 6.98
C MET A 57 14.05 -10.57 7.51
N GLN A 58 14.43 -9.29 7.41
CA GLN A 58 15.78 -8.85 7.76
C GLN A 58 16.01 -8.72 9.27
N TRP A 59 14.96 -8.50 10.06
CA TRP A 59 15.04 -8.23 11.52
C TRP A 59 14.42 -9.32 12.40
N PHE A 60 13.64 -10.23 11.84
CA PHE A 60 12.99 -11.34 12.55
C PHE A 60 14.00 -12.42 12.97
N ASP A 61 15.06 -12.63 12.20
CA ASP A 61 16.06 -13.68 12.49
C ASP A 61 17.04 -13.29 13.63
N ARG A 62 17.02 -12.02 14.04
CA ARG A 62 17.69 -11.59 15.27
C ARG A 62 16.83 -12.03 16.45
N LYS A 63 17.12 -13.23 16.98
CA LYS A 63 16.46 -13.95 18.10
C LYS A 63 16.14 -13.14 19.39
N SER A 64 16.42 -11.84 19.46
CA SER A 64 16.17 -10.95 20.61
C SER A 64 15.32 -9.71 20.27
N THR A 65 14.78 -9.57 19.06
CA THR A 65 13.97 -8.39 18.72
C THR A 65 12.59 -8.50 19.37
N ASN A 66 12.23 -7.50 20.17
CA ASN A 66 10.89 -7.39 20.76
C ASN A 66 9.82 -7.35 19.63
N PRO A 67 8.80 -8.24 19.64
CA PRO A 67 7.76 -8.28 18.61
C PRO A 67 7.06 -6.94 18.38
N TYR A 68 6.85 -6.15 19.44
CA TYR A 68 6.23 -4.83 19.35
C TYR A 68 7.12 -3.82 18.64
N LEU A 69 8.45 -3.90 18.87
CA LEU A 69 9.42 -3.04 18.20
C LEU A 69 9.50 -3.37 16.71
N LEU A 70 9.50 -4.67 16.37
CA LEU A 70 9.48 -5.11 14.98
C LEU A 70 8.24 -4.60 14.24
N LEU A 71 7.06 -4.73 14.86
CA LEU A 71 5.80 -4.23 14.29
C LEU A 71 5.83 -2.72 14.08
N PHE A 72 6.36 -1.97 15.05
CA PHE A 72 6.54 -0.53 14.92
C PHE A 72 7.48 -0.17 13.77
N MET A 73 8.61 -0.87 13.62
CA MET A 73 9.56 -0.64 12.52
C MET A 73 8.94 -0.96 11.15
N MET A 74 8.21 -2.08 11.03
CA MET A 74 7.48 -2.44 9.81
C MET A 74 6.49 -1.35 9.41
N LEU A 75 5.73 -0.83 10.38
CA LEU A 75 4.75 0.23 10.16
C LEU A 75 5.41 1.54 9.72
N VAL A 76 6.45 1.98 10.42
CA VAL A 76 7.17 3.23 10.09
C VAL A 76 7.83 3.14 8.70
N ILE A 77 8.52 2.04 8.40
CA ILE A 77 9.21 1.86 7.11
C ILE A 77 8.19 1.80 5.97
N ALA A 78 7.08 1.09 6.14
CA ALA A 78 6.01 1.05 5.13
C ALA A 78 5.38 2.43 4.92
N MET A 79 5.07 3.17 6.00
CA MET A 79 4.51 4.52 5.91
C MET A 79 5.45 5.49 5.18
N VAL A 80 6.72 5.52 5.56
CA VAL A 80 7.72 6.40 4.95
C VAL A 80 7.94 6.03 3.48
N GLY A 81 8.07 4.73 3.17
CA GLY A 81 8.23 4.27 1.79
C GLY A 81 7.05 4.61 0.89
N CYS A 82 5.82 4.35 1.36
CA CYS A 82 4.60 4.71 0.62
C CYS A 82 4.46 6.24 0.46
N ALA A 83 4.80 7.02 1.48
CA ALA A 83 4.76 8.48 1.40
C ALA A 83 5.75 9.02 0.36
N LEU A 84 7.00 8.54 0.38
CA LEU A 84 8.02 8.94 -0.61
C LEU A 84 7.61 8.55 -2.03
N LEU A 85 7.07 7.34 -2.22
CA LEU A 85 6.59 6.88 -3.52
C LEU A 85 5.41 7.73 -3.99
N GLY A 86 4.43 8.01 -3.12
CA GLY A 86 3.28 8.87 -3.42
C GLY A 86 3.71 10.28 -3.83
N LEU A 87 4.65 10.88 -3.10
CA LEU A 87 5.22 12.19 -3.41
C LEU A 87 5.96 12.18 -4.76
N ALA A 88 6.72 11.12 -5.05
CA ALA A 88 7.43 10.98 -6.32
C ALA A 88 6.43 10.89 -7.48
N VAL A 89 5.39 10.05 -7.37
CA VAL A 89 4.33 9.92 -8.37
C VAL A 89 3.59 11.22 -8.58
N GLU A 90 3.18 11.89 -7.49
CA GLU A 90 2.50 13.17 -7.57
C GLU A 90 3.36 14.20 -8.31
N ARG A 91 4.64 14.31 -7.94
CA ARG A 91 5.54 15.34 -8.47
C ARG A 91 5.95 15.08 -9.92
N LEU A 92 6.19 13.82 -10.29
CA LEU A 92 6.70 13.44 -11.61
C LEU A 92 5.59 13.20 -12.62
N ALA A 93 4.49 12.56 -12.22
CA ALA A 93 3.42 12.16 -13.12
C ALA A 93 2.22 13.11 -13.07
N TYR A 94 1.66 13.38 -11.89
CA TYR A 94 0.38 14.10 -11.82
C TYR A 94 0.49 15.62 -11.88
N ARG A 95 1.49 16.21 -11.21
CA ARG A 95 1.68 17.66 -11.15
C ARG A 95 1.87 18.32 -12.52
N PRO A 96 2.64 17.76 -13.47
CA PRO A 96 2.79 18.34 -14.81
C PRO A 96 1.50 18.28 -15.65
N LEU A 97 0.64 17.29 -15.39
CA LEU A 97 -0.58 17.02 -16.16
C LEU A 97 -1.83 17.70 -15.58
N ARG A 98 -1.67 18.59 -14.59
CA ARG A 98 -2.80 19.25 -13.91
C ARG A 98 -3.65 20.12 -14.84
N SER A 99 -3.07 20.69 -15.88
CA SER A 99 -3.76 21.50 -16.89
C SER A 99 -4.21 20.69 -18.12
N ALA A 100 -3.95 19.39 -18.16
CA ALA A 100 -4.26 18.52 -19.29
C ALA A 100 -5.69 17.96 -19.20
N PRO A 101 -6.24 17.43 -20.32
CA PRO A 101 -7.53 16.76 -20.31
C PRO A 101 -7.54 15.56 -19.35
N LYS A 102 -8.70 15.28 -18.73
CA LYS A 102 -8.85 14.16 -17.76
C LYS A 102 -8.42 12.80 -18.32
N ILE A 103 -8.57 12.59 -19.62
CA ILE A 103 -8.18 11.35 -20.31
C ILE A 103 -6.65 11.18 -20.28
N ALA A 104 -5.88 12.26 -20.44
CA ALA A 104 -4.42 12.20 -20.37
C ALA A 104 -3.97 11.77 -18.97
N VAL A 105 -4.59 12.33 -17.91
CA VAL A 105 -4.33 11.96 -16.52
C VAL A 105 -4.63 10.48 -16.26
N LEU A 106 -5.72 9.95 -16.83
CA LEU A 106 -6.09 8.54 -16.72
C LEU A 106 -5.04 7.62 -17.35
N ILE A 107 -4.60 7.93 -18.58
CA ILE A 107 -3.57 7.15 -19.29
C ILE A 107 -2.26 7.18 -18.50
N THR A 108 -1.88 8.34 -17.96
CA THR A 108 -0.69 8.45 -17.10
C THR A 108 -0.85 7.63 -15.82
N ALA A 109 -2.01 7.63 -15.18
CA ALA A 109 -2.26 6.82 -13.98
C ALA A 109 -2.08 5.31 -14.27
N ILE A 110 -2.55 4.83 -15.43
CA ILE A 110 -2.33 3.45 -15.88
C ILE A 110 -0.83 3.21 -16.14
N GLY A 111 -0.15 4.14 -16.82
CA GLY A 111 1.29 4.02 -17.09
C GLY A 111 2.13 3.96 -15.81
N VAL A 112 1.79 4.77 -14.80
CA VAL A 112 2.42 4.73 -13.48
C VAL A 112 2.16 3.41 -12.78
N SER A 113 0.92 2.92 -12.82
CA SER A 113 0.54 1.63 -12.25
C SER A 113 1.39 0.49 -12.82
N LEU A 114 1.46 0.39 -14.15
CA LEU A 114 2.31 -0.60 -14.83
C LEU A 114 3.79 -0.41 -14.49
N PHE A 115 4.28 0.83 -14.42
CA PHE A 115 5.67 1.10 -14.07
C PHE A 115 6.02 0.60 -12.66
N ILE A 116 5.14 0.84 -11.68
CA ILE A 116 5.34 0.35 -10.31
C ILE A 116 5.20 -1.17 -10.26
N GLU A 117 4.25 -1.76 -10.98
CA GLU A 117 4.05 -3.21 -11.01
C GLU A 117 5.27 -3.93 -11.62
N TYR A 118 5.72 -3.53 -12.81
CA TYR A 118 6.89 -4.13 -13.48
C TYR A 118 8.20 -3.81 -12.75
N GLY A 119 8.34 -2.60 -12.22
CA GLY A 119 9.47 -2.25 -11.35
C GLY A 119 9.49 -3.12 -10.10
N GLY A 120 8.34 -3.30 -9.46
CA GLY A 120 8.16 -4.18 -8.32
C GLY A 120 8.56 -5.62 -8.62
N LYS A 121 8.11 -6.20 -9.75
CA LYS A 121 8.54 -7.55 -10.18
C LYS A 121 10.06 -7.65 -10.32
N PHE A 122 10.71 -6.63 -10.87
CA PHE A 122 12.17 -6.61 -11.02
C PHE A 122 12.90 -6.55 -9.67
N PHE A 123 12.46 -5.68 -8.75
CA PHE A 123 13.09 -5.51 -7.44
C PHE A 123 12.79 -6.66 -6.48
N PHE A 124 11.56 -7.18 -6.49
CA PHE A 124 11.07 -8.16 -5.52
C PHE A 124 11.29 -9.61 -5.96
N LYS A 125 11.76 -9.84 -7.19
CA LYS A 125 12.27 -11.13 -7.71
C LYS A 125 11.48 -12.36 -7.22
N THR A 126 10.15 -12.29 -7.38
CA THR A 126 9.25 -13.45 -7.31
C THR A 126 8.96 -13.96 -8.70
#